data_AF-A0A961L4M1-F1
#
_entry.id   AF-A0A961L4M1-F1
#
_cell.length_a   1.000
_cell.length_b   1.000
_cell.length_c   1.000
_cell.angle_alpha   90.00
_cell.angle_beta   90.00
_cell.angle_gamma   90.00
#
_symmetry.space_group_name_H-M   'P 1'
#
loop_
_entity.id
_entity.type
_entity.pdbx_description
1 polymer ?
#
loop_
_entity_poly.entity_id
_entity_poly.type
_entity_poly.pdbx_seq_one_letter_code
_entity_poly.pdbx_strand_id
1 'polypeptide(L)'
;GRLALIILLDQFSRSVWQDTPRAFAQDPKALALCLEGLDNGHFDALENPWQKVTFKLPLVHCECPGHLANLDRNLDLAARIAEEAPERLGPIYRNMARRQAPSVRAVIATFGRHPHRNAILGRDSSPEEAEYLARGAFPHQSDMRKLARDDP
;
A
#
# COMPACT_ATOMS: atom_id res chain seq x y z
N GLY A 1 9.11 -12.06 -15.00
CA GLY A 1 9.38 -11.98 -13.55
C GLY A 1 9.22 -10.58 -12.95
N ARG A 2 8.21 -9.79 -13.36
CA ARG A 2 8.00 -8.41 -12.85
C ARG A 2 7.57 -8.38 -11.39
N LEU A 3 6.68 -9.30 -10.99
CA LEU A 3 6.28 -9.47 -9.59
C LEU A 3 7.49 -9.72 -8.67
N ALA A 4 8.46 -10.54 -9.09
CA ALA A 4 9.66 -10.80 -8.31
C ALA A 4 10.50 -9.53 -8.11
N LEU A 5 10.64 -8.69 -9.14
CA LEU A 5 11.32 -7.40 -9.02
C LEU A 5 10.57 -6.45 -8.09
N ILE A 6 9.23 -6.38 -8.18
CA ILE A 6 8.41 -5.59 -7.26
C ILE A 6 8.61 -6.06 -5.82
N ILE A 7 8.59 -7.38 -5.56
CA ILE A 7 8.85 -7.94 -4.23
C ILE A 7 10.23 -7.52 -3.72
N LEU A 8 11.28 -7.62 -4.56
CA LEU A 8 12.65 -7.26 -4.16
C LEU A 8 12.80 -5.77 -3.85
N LEU A 9 12.19 -4.91 -4.66
CA LEU A 9 12.35 -3.46 -4.53
C LEU A 9 11.42 -2.85 -3.48
N ASP A 10 10.25 -3.43 -3.25
CA ASP A 10 9.24 -2.85 -2.35
C ASP A 10 9.12 -3.60 -1.02
N GLN A 11 8.93 -4.92 -1.03
CA GLN A 11 8.68 -5.68 0.20
C GLN A 11 9.98 -6.07 0.89
N PHE A 12 10.93 -6.63 0.15
CA PHE A 12 12.21 -7.11 0.68
C PHE A 12 13.09 -5.96 1.18
N SER A 13 13.08 -4.82 0.48
CA SER A 13 13.81 -3.62 0.91
C SER A 13 13.36 -3.16 2.30
N ARG A 14 12.05 -3.17 2.57
CA ARG A 14 11.47 -2.82 3.88
C ARG A 14 11.83 -3.80 4.98
N SER A 15 11.99 -5.09 4.66
CA SER A 15 12.40 -6.11 5.64
C SER A 15 13.89 -6.05 5.97
N VAL A 16 14.76 -5.91 4.97
CA VAL A 16 16.22 -5.94 5.17
C VAL A 16 16.75 -4.61 5.72
N TRP A 17 16.13 -3.50 5.36
CA TRP A 17 16.55 -2.15 5.73
C TRP A 17 15.58 -1.49 6.70
N GLN A 18 14.89 -2.29 7.52
CA GLN A 18 13.88 -1.83 8.47
C GLN A 18 14.40 -0.63 9.29
N ASP A 19 13.53 0.35 9.51
CA ASP A 19 13.81 1.56 10.30
C ASP A 19 14.96 2.42 9.75
N THR A 20 15.27 2.31 8.46
CA THR A 20 16.24 3.17 7.77
C THR A 20 15.63 3.80 6.50
N PRO A 21 16.17 4.95 6.02
CA PRO A 21 15.75 5.53 4.74
C PRO A 21 15.84 4.57 3.55
N ARG A 22 16.75 3.58 3.62
CA ARG A 22 16.98 2.60 2.54
C ARG A 22 15.75 1.72 2.28
N ALA A 23 14.87 1.54 3.27
CA ALA A 23 13.59 0.84 3.11
C ALA A 23 12.66 1.49 2.07
N PHE A 24 12.81 2.78 1.78
CA PHE A 24 11.94 3.54 0.87
C PHE A 24 12.65 3.97 -0.41
N ALA A 25 13.97 3.80 -0.48
CA ALA A 25 14.80 4.35 -1.56
C ALA A 25 14.48 3.78 -2.95
N GLN A 26 13.85 2.60 -3.02
CA GLN A 26 13.48 1.97 -4.29
C GLN A 26 11.99 2.15 -4.65
N ASP A 27 11.20 2.86 -3.85
CA ASP A 27 9.76 3.07 -4.08
C ASP A 27 9.47 3.60 -5.50
N PRO A 28 10.22 4.59 -6.05
CA PRO A 28 9.96 5.08 -7.42
C PRO A 28 10.17 4.01 -8.50
N LYS A 29 11.16 3.13 -8.35
CA LYS A 29 11.42 2.05 -9.32
C LYS A 29 10.36 0.96 -9.23
N ALA A 30 9.95 0.61 -8.01
CA ALA A 30 8.86 -0.32 -7.80
C ALA A 30 7.53 0.22 -8.39
N LEU A 31 7.27 1.53 -8.23
CA LEU A 31 6.11 2.19 -8.81
C LEU A 31 6.14 2.15 -10.35
N ALA A 32 7.27 2.47 -10.97
CA ALA A 32 7.41 2.41 -12.43
C ALA A 32 7.10 1.01 -12.97
N LEU A 33 7.65 -0.03 -12.33
CA LEU A 33 7.36 -1.43 -12.68
C LEU A 33 5.90 -1.80 -12.46
N CYS A 34 5.27 -1.31 -11.40
CA CYS A 34 3.84 -1.51 -11.16
C CYS A 34 3.00 -0.89 -12.28
N LEU A 35 3.20 0.39 -12.60
CA LEU A 35 2.40 1.13 -13.58
C LEU A 35 2.50 0.52 -14.98
N GLU A 36 3.71 0.35 -15.50
CA GLU A 36 3.92 -0.33 -16.78
C GLU A 36 3.30 -1.75 -16.82
N GLY A 37 3.31 -2.43 -15.67
CA GLY A 37 2.77 -3.78 -15.52
C GLY A 37 1.25 -3.85 -15.52
N LEU A 38 0.61 -2.78 -15.08
CA LEU A 38 -0.83 -2.58 -15.21
C LEU A 38 -1.20 -2.30 -16.67
N ASP A 39 -0.36 -1.55 -17.39
CA ASP A 39 -0.67 -1.12 -18.76
C ASP A 39 -0.39 -2.21 -19.82
N ASN A 40 0.56 -3.13 -19.58
CA ASN A 40 0.90 -4.21 -20.51
C ASN A 40 0.25 -5.58 -20.19
N GLY A 41 -0.73 -5.61 -19.28
CA GLY A 41 -1.48 -6.82 -18.95
C GLY A 41 -0.76 -7.82 -18.04
N HIS A 42 0.48 -7.54 -17.59
CA HIS A 42 1.18 -8.41 -16.64
C HIS A 42 0.45 -8.54 -15.31
N PHE A 43 -0.27 -7.51 -14.86
CA PHE A 43 -1.09 -7.56 -13.66
C PHE A 43 -2.29 -8.50 -13.83
N ASP A 44 -3.02 -8.40 -14.95
CA ASP A 44 -4.22 -9.20 -15.18
C ASP A 44 -3.88 -10.68 -15.41
N ALA A 45 -2.67 -10.98 -15.91
CA ALA A 45 -2.16 -12.34 -16.07
C ALA A 45 -1.82 -13.04 -14.74
N LEU A 46 -1.87 -12.35 -13.58
CA LEU A 46 -1.65 -12.97 -12.27
C LEU A 46 -2.88 -13.76 -11.83
N GLU A 47 -2.70 -15.03 -11.50
CA GLU A 47 -3.80 -15.93 -11.14
C GLU A 47 -4.24 -15.77 -9.69
N ASN A 48 -3.33 -15.41 -8.78
CA ASN A 48 -3.62 -15.40 -7.36
C ASN A 48 -3.90 -13.98 -6.84
N PRO A 49 -4.96 -13.76 -6.04
CA PRO A 49 -5.26 -12.47 -5.44
C PRO A 49 -4.10 -11.87 -4.64
N TRP A 50 -3.34 -12.68 -3.91
CA TRP A 50 -2.19 -12.20 -3.16
C TRP A 50 -1.10 -11.62 -4.07
N GLN A 51 -0.89 -12.21 -5.26
CA GLN A 51 0.07 -11.70 -6.24
C GLN A 51 -0.37 -10.33 -6.73
N LYS A 52 -1.66 -10.16 -7.06
CA LYS A 52 -2.24 -8.88 -7.47
C LYS A 52 -2.12 -7.83 -6.38
N VAL A 53 -2.38 -8.19 -5.12
CA VAL A 53 -2.19 -7.29 -3.96
C VAL A 53 -0.74 -6.83 -3.87
N THR A 54 0.21 -7.76 -3.84
CA THR A 54 1.64 -7.42 -3.77
C THR A 54 2.09 -6.57 -4.95
N PHE A 55 1.61 -6.86 -6.16
CA PHE A 55 1.97 -6.14 -7.37
C PHE A 55 1.60 -4.66 -7.30
N LYS A 56 0.45 -4.32 -6.71
CA LYS A 56 -0.07 -2.96 -6.67
C LYS A 56 0.34 -2.15 -5.43
N LEU A 57 0.99 -2.76 -4.43
CA LEU A 57 1.47 -2.06 -3.24
C LEU A 57 2.35 -0.82 -3.53
N PRO A 58 3.19 -0.78 -4.58
CA PRO A 58 3.94 0.42 -4.93
C PRO A 58 3.07 1.67 -5.17
N LEU A 59 1.81 1.50 -5.62
CA LEU A 59 0.84 2.61 -5.77
C LEU A 59 0.56 3.31 -4.43
N VAL A 60 0.60 2.54 -3.34
CA VAL A 60 0.34 3.00 -1.98
C VAL A 60 1.62 3.56 -1.34
N HIS A 61 2.75 2.93 -1.63
CA HIS A 61 4.00 3.16 -0.93
C HIS A 61 4.78 4.37 -1.43
N CYS A 62 4.76 4.65 -2.72
CA CYS A 62 5.61 5.69 -3.32
C CYS A 62 5.01 7.10 -3.16
N GLU A 63 5.61 7.91 -2.30
CA GLU A 63 5.32 9.36 -2.24
C GLU A 63 5.84 10.04 -3.51
N CYS A 64 4.94 10.60 -4.31
CA CYS A 64 5.25 11.26 -5.59
C CYS A 64 4.15 12.27 -5.96
N PRO A 65 4.35 13.16 -6.95
CA PRO A 65 3.33 14.12 -7.36
C PRO A 65 1.98 13.49 -7.76
N GLY A 66 2.00 12.27 -8.30
CA GLY A 66 0.80 11.50 -8.69
C GLY A 66 0.24 10.57 -7.62
N HIS A 67 0.66 10.70 -6.35
CA HIS A 67 0.36 9.69 -5.32
C HIS A 67 -1.14 9.53 -5.03
N LEU A 68 -1.92 10.61 -5.04
CA LEU A 68 -3.37 10.51 -4.86
C LEU A 68 -4.05 9.72 -6.01
N ALA A 69 -3.65 9.97 -7.26
CA ALA A 69 -4.17 9.22 -8.40
C ALA A 69 -3.77 7.73 -8.34
N ASN A 70 -2.55 7.43 -7.86
CA ASN A 70 -2.12 6.05 -7.61
C ASN A 70 -2.97 5.38 -6.53
N LEU A 71 -3.33 6.12 -5.46
CA LEU A 71 -4.20 5.62 -4.39
C LEU A 71 -5.64 5.38 -4.87
N ASP A 72 -6.17 6.26 -5.74
CA ASP A 72 -7.46 6.05 -6.41
C ASP A 72 -7.45 4.76 -7.23
N ARG A 73 -6.43 4.58 -8.09
CA ARG A 73 -6.27 3.33 -8.86
C ARG A 73 -6.10 2.10 -7.95
N ASN A 74 -5.42 2.24 -6.81
CA ASN A 74 -5.30 1.15 -5.84
C ASN A 74 -6.65 0.77 -5.21
N LEU A 75 -7.56 1.72 -4.97
CA LEU A 75 -8.90 1.45 -4.46
C LEU A 75 -9.72 0.62 -5.46
N ASP A 76 -9.73 1.03 -6.73
CA ASP A 76 -10.44 0.30 -7.79
C ASP A 76 -9.92 -1.13 -7.94
N LEU A 77 -8.59 -1.29 -7.95
CA LEU A 77 -7.96 -2.60 -8.00
C LEU A 77 -8.24 -3.42 -6.73
N ALA A 78 -8.39 -2.78 -5.56
CA ALA A 78 -8.73 -3.50 -4.32
C ALA A 78 -10.14 -4.11 -4.40
N ALA A 79 -11.11 -3.35 -4.92
CA ALA A 79 -12.47 -3.81 -5.12
C ALA A 79 -12.49 -4.99 -6.11
N ARG A 80 -11.85 -4.86 -7.27
CA ARG A 80 -11.73 -5.95 -8.26
C ARG A 80 -11.13 -7.22 -7.67
N ILE A 81 -10.01 -7.11 -6.94
CA ILE A 81 -9.37 -8.26 -6.29
C ILE A 81 -10.30 -8.92 -5.27
N ALA A 82 -11.10 -8.13 -4.53
CA ALA A 82 -12.03 -8.66 -3.55
C ALA A 82 -13.21 -9.41 -4.17
N GLU A 83 -13.64 -9.01 -5.37
CA GLU A 83 -14.67 -9.69 -6.17
C GLU A 83 -14.13 -10.99 -6.79
N GLU A 84 -12.90 -10.97 -7.29
CA GLU A 84 -12.24 -12.14 -7.92
C GLU A 84 -11.69 -13.13 -6.89
N ALA A 85 -11.64 -12.76 -5.60
CA ALA A 85 -11.06 -13.62 -4.57
C ALA A 85 -11.87 -14.90 -4.35
N PRO A 86 -11.22 -16.06 -4.11
CA PRO A 86 -11.91 -17.27 -3.71
C PRO A 86 -12.81 -17.03 -2.51
N GLU A 87 -14.00 -17.64 -2.49
CA GLU A 87 -15.04 -17.42 -1.48
C GLU A 87 -14.49 -17.45 -0.04
N ARG A 88 -13.67 -18.45 0.28
CA ARG A 88 -13.03 -18.62 1.60
C ARG A 88 -12.12 -17.46 2.02
N LEU A 89 -11.57 -16.71 1.07
CA LEU A 89 -10.68 -15.57 1.31
C LEU A 89 -11.37 -14.22 1.05
N GLY A 90 -12.53 -14.22 0.41
CA GLY A 90 -13.31 -13.03 0.06
C GLY A 90 -13.48 -12.03 1.21
N PRO A 91 -13.84 -12.46 2.43
CA PRO A 91 -13.96 -11.56 3.59
C PRO A 91 -12.69 -10.75 3.87
N ILE A 92 -11.51 -11.39 3.80
CA ILE A 92 -10.21 -10.74 4.07
C ILE A 92 -9.95 -9.64 3.04
N TYR A 93 -10.14 -9.94 1.75
CA TYR A 93 -9.89 -8.98 0.68
C TYR A 93 -10.91 -7.84 0.67
N ARG A 94 -12.20 -8.13 0.93
CA ARG A 94 -13.25 -7.10 1.08
C ARG A 94 -12.94 -6.17 2.24
N ASN A 95 -12.52 -6.70 3.39
CA ASN A 95 -12.19 -5.87 4.54
C ASN A 95 -10.97 -4.98 4.27
N MET A 96 -9.91 -5.54 3.67
CA MET A 96 -8.75 -4.77 3.23
C MET A 96 -9.11 -3.66 2.25
N ALA A 97 -10.00 -3.93 1.27
CA ALA A 97 -10.50 -2.94 0.33
C ALA A 97 -11.34 -1.83 1.00
N ARG A 98 -12.15 -2.17 2.00
CA ARG A 98 -13.03 -1.22 2.72
C ARG A 98 -12.31 -0.37 3.75
N ARG A 99 -11.24 -0.86 4.38
CA ARG A 99 -10.61 -0.20 5.53
C ARG A 99 -9.22 0.34 5.24
N GLN A 100 -8.31 -0.51 4.79
CA GLN A 100 -6.90 -0.13 4.69
C GLN A 100 -6.64 0.83 3.53
N ALA A 101 -7.16 0.53 2.33
CA ALA A 101 -6.90 1.38 1.17
C ALA A 101 -7.47 2.81 1.32
N PRO A 102 -8.71 3.02 1.82
CA PRO A 102 -9.24 4.38 2.02
C PRO A 102 -8.52 5.15 3.13
N SER A 103 -8.09 4.48 4.20
CA SER A 103 -7.41 5.14 5.31
C SER A 103 -6.03 5.66 4.92
N VAL A 104 -5.27 4.93 4.09
CA VAL A 104 -4.01 5.47 3.54
C VAL A 104 -4.27 6.67 2.64
N ARG A 105 -5.28 6.62 1.77
CA ARG A 105 -5.65 7.76 0.93
C ARG A 105 -6.01 8.98 1.75
N ALA A 106 -6.76 8.83 2.83
CA ALA A 106 -7.11 9.94 3.72
C ALA A 106 -5.87 10.59 4.36
N VAL A 107 -4.90 9.80 4.79
CA VAL A 107 -3.62 10.32 5.32
C VAL A 107 -2.88 11.14 4.27
N ILE A 108 -2.73 10.61 3.05
CA ILE A 108 -2.06 11.33 1.96
C ILE A 108 -2.84 12.56 1.50
N ALA A 109 -4.17 12.52 1.50
CA ALA A 109 -4.99 13.68 1.15
C ALA A 109 -4.86 14.82 2.19
N THR A 110 -4.69 14.48 3.47
CA THR A 110 -4.52 15.46 4.55
C THR A 110 -3.10 16.02 4.61
N PHE A 111 -2.07 15.16 4.53
CA PHE A 111 -0.69 15.56 4.82
C PHE A 111 0.21 15.63 3.57
N GLY A 112 -0.25 15.14 2.42
CA GLY A 112 0.54 15.04 1.18
C GLY A 112 1.67 13.99 1.21
N ARG A 113 1.87 13.30 2.34
CA ARG A 113 2.93 12.33 2.59
C ARG A 113 2.53 11.37 3.71
N HIS A 114 3.35 10.37 3.99
CA HIS A 114 3.22 9.45 5.12
C HIS A 114 3.95 9.99 6.36
N PRO A 115 3.25 10.54 7.38
CA PRO A 115 3.94 11.17 8.51
C PRO A 115 4.77 10.19 9.35
N HIS A 116 4.38 8.91 9.39
CA HIS A 116 5.14 7.86 10.09
C HIS A 116 6.57 7.66 9.56
N ARG A 117 6.88 8.18 8.37
CA ARG A 117 8.22 8.14 7.78
C ARG A 117 9.06 9.37 8.13
N ASN A 118 8.48 10.40 8.77
CA ASN A 118 9.13 11.69 8.97
C ASN A 118 10.46 11.55 9.70
N ALA A 119 10.48 10.92 10.88
CA ALA A 119 11.71 10.71 11.63
C ALA A 119 12.75 9.89 10.86
N ILE A 120 12.33 8.80 10.21
CA ILE A 120 13.24 7.92 9.44
C ILE A 120 13.85 8.67 8.25
N LEU A 121 13.09 9.56 7.60
CA LEU A 121 13.53 10.36 6.46
C LEU A 121 14.15 11.71 6.85
N GLY A 122 14.35 11.99 8.15
CA GLY A 122 14.92 13.24 8.63
C GLY A 122 14.05 14.48 8.35
N ARG A 123 12.72 14.31 8.33
CA ARG A 123 11.75 15.39 8.12
C ARG A 123 11.15 15.82 9.45
N ASP A 124 10.99 17.12 9.64
CA ASP A 124 10.19 17.66 10.74
C ASP A 124 8.70 17.39 10.50
N SER A 125 8.00 17.07 11.59
CA SER A 125 6.54 16.89 11.58
C SER A 125 5.85 18.21 11.94
N SER A 126 4.79 18.56 11.22
CA SER A 126 3.90 19.65 11.63
C SER A 126 3.20 19.32 12.96
N PRO A 127 2.61 20.31 13.67
CA PRO A 127 1.81 20.04 14.85
C PRO A 127 0.68 19.02 14.61
N GLU A 128 0.00 19.10 13.48
CA GLU A 128 -1.08 18.19 13.08
C GLU A 128 -0.56 16.78 12.78
N GLU A 129 0.60 16.68 12.12
CA GLU A 129 1.28 15.41 11.90
C GLU A 129 1.74 14.78 13.23
N ALA A 130 2.28 15.58 14.16
CA ALA A 130 2.70 15.10 15.47
C ALA A 130 1.52 14.57 16.30
N GLU A 131 0.37 15.25 16.27
CA GLU A 131 -0.86 14.77 16.92
C GLU A 131 -1.37 13.48 16.25
N TYR A 132 -1.32 13.40 14.92
CA TYR A 132 -1.64 12.15 14.20
C TYR A 132 -0.73 10.99 14.62
N LEU A 133 0.59 11.22 14.68
CA LEU A 133 1.57 10.23 15.13
C LEU A 133 1.32 9.76 16.57
N ALA A 134 1.01 10.70 17.47
CA ALA A 134 0.76 10.41 18.89
C ALA A 134 -0.48 9.52 19.11
N ARG A 135 -1.49 9.59 18.24
CA ARG A 135 -2.68 8.72 18.29
C ARG A 135 -2.40 7.26 17.90
N GLY A 136 -1.28 6.97 17.21
CA GLY A 136 -0.89 5.61 16.83
C GLY A 136 -1.86 4.89 15.87
N ALA A 137 -2.81 5.60 15.28
CA ALA A 137 -3.85 5.05 14.40
C ALA A 137 -3.33 4.87 12.97
N PHE A 138 -2.33 4.02 12.80
CA PHE A 138 -1.70 3.81 11.49
C PHE A 138 -2.43 2.76 10.66
N PRO A 139 -2.78 3.06 9.39
CA PRO A 139 -3.44 2.09 8.49
C PRO A 139 -2.72 0.74 8.41
N HIS A 140 -1.38 0.76 8.38
CA HIS A 140 -0.52 -0.41 8.25
C HIS A 140 -0.37 -1.24 9.54
N GLN A 141 -0.86 -0.77 10.68
CA GLN A 141 -0.84 -1.49 11.97
C GLN A 141 -2.22 -2.06 12.33
N SER A 142 -3.18 -2.01 11.41
CA SER A 142 -4.50 -2.59 11.61
C SER A 142 -4.41 -4.10 11.82
N ASP A 143 -4.88 -4.59 12.97
CA ASP A 143 -4.81 -6.01 13.35
C ASP A 143 -5.46 -6.92 12.28
N MET A 144 -4.69 -7.88 11.77
CA MET A 144 -5.15 -8.89 10.79
C MET A 144 -6.36 -9.69 11.29
N ARG A 145 -6.51 -9.86 12.61
CA ARG A 145 -7.70 -10.52 13.21
C ARG A 145 -8.96 -9.67 13.08
N LYS A 146 -8.83 -8.33 13.03
CA LYS A 146 -9.92 -7.38 12.73
C LYS A 146 -10.21 -7.25 11.23
N LEU A 147 -9.32 -7.75 10.36
CA LEU A 147 -9.58 -7.87 8.92
C LEU A 147 -10.40 -9.13 8.61
N ALA A 148 -10.22 -10.20 9.39
CA ALA A 148 -10.93 -11.47 9.22
C ALA A 148 -12.30 -11.53 9.94
N ARG A 149 -12.55 -10.61 10.87
CA ARG A 149 -13.84 -10.46 11.56
C ARG A 149 -14.52 -9.20 11.04
N ASP A 150 -15.69 -9.38 10.45
CA ASP A 150 -16.71 -8.40 10.02
C ASP A 150 -17.20 -8.80 8.61
N ASP A 151 -17.92 -9.92 8.54
CA ASP A 151 -19.08 -10.02 7.65
C ASP A 151 -20.30 -9.76 8.57
N PRO A 152 -21.31 -8.98 8.15
CA PRO A 152 -22.57 -8.89 8.88
C PRO A 152 -23.24 -10.26 9.02
#